data_AF-A0A8T5QEN3-F1
#
_entry.id   AF-A0A8T5QEN3-F1
#
_cell.length_a   1.000
_cell.length_b   1.000
_cell.length_c   1.000
_cell.angle_alpha   90.00
_cell.angle_beta   90.00
_cell.angle_gamma   90.00
#
_symmetry.space_group_name_H-M   'P 1'
#
loop_
_entity.id
_entity.type
_entity.pdbx_description
1 polymer ?
#
loop_
_entity_poly.entity_id
_entity_poly.type
_entity_poly.pdbx_seq_one_letter_code
_entity_poly.pdbx_strand_id
1 'polypeptide(L)'
;MKINKILMIFVSFLLMFSLITLGLISVGLGKSALEKRINSDLDIIVSFNQNKIDDIISKNINSIESISFQKELIEGVVKDNSLGHDELVHNIEKDFFFKILKQQPGFLEFFILDKQGVVHLSTEKSNEGIFYG
;
A
#
# COMPACT_ATOMS: atom_id res chain seq x y z
N MET A 1 -56.24 -32.40 43.12
CA MET A 1 -54.91 -31.93 43.56
C MET A 1 -53.74 -32.33 42.63
N LYS A 2 -53.75 -33.50 41.95
CA LYS A 2 -52.66 -33.92 41.05
C LYS A 2 -52.57 -33.13 39.72
N ILE A 3 -53.72 -32.77 39.14
CA ILE A 3 -53.80 -32.02 37.86
C ILE A 3 -53.14 -30.63 37.95
N ASN A 4 -53.36 -29.89 39.04
CA ASN A 4 -52.72 -28.58 39.26
C ASN A 4 -51.20 -28.68 39.40
N LYS A 5 -50.66 -29.79 39.91
CA LYS A 5 -49.20 -30.00 40.00
C LYS A 5 -48.58 -30.23 38.62
N ILE A 6 -49.23 -31.02 37.76
CA ILE A 6 -48.77 -31.26 36.38
C ILE A 6 -48.82 -29.96 35.57
N LEU A 7 -49.90 -29.19 35.71
CA LEU A 7 -50.03 -27.89 35.05
C LEU A 7 -48.94 -26.90 35.49
N MET A 8 -48.64 -26.82 36.80
CA MET A 8 -47.55 -25.98 37.30
C MET A 8 -46.18 -26.39 36.73
N ILE A 9 -45.89 -27.69 36.67
CA ILE A 9 -44.64 -28.20 36.08
C ILE A 9 -44.54 -27.81 34.60
N PHE A 10 -45.65 -27.92 33.85
CA PHE A 10 -45.68 -27.54 32.44
C PHE A 10 -45.43 -26.03 32.24
N VAL A 11 -46.05 -25.18 33.06
CA VAL A 11 -45.83 -23.72 33.02
C VAL A 11 -44.37 -23.38 33.37
N SER A 12 -43.80 -24.01 34.40
CA SER A 12 -42.40 -23.82 34.76
C SER A 12 -41.44 -24.23 33.64
N PHE A 13 -41.72 -25.33 32.95
CA PHE A 13 -40.93 -25.78 31.81
C PHE A 13 -41.02 -24.79 30.62
N LEU A 14 -42.23 -24.29 30.34
CA LEU A 14 -42.46 -23.31 29.27
C LEU A 14 -41.69 -22.00 29.53
N LEU A 15 -41.68 -21.53 30.78
CA LEU A 15 -40.95 -20.33 31.18
C LEU A 15 -39.43 -20.53 31.12
N MET A 16 -38.92 -21.72 31.49
CA MET A 16 -37.50 -22.03 31.33
C MET A 16 -37.09 -22.01 29.86
N PHE A 17 -37.90 -22.62 28.99
CA PHE A 17 -37.62 -22.69 27.57
C PHE A 17 -37.65 -21.31 26.89
N SER A 18 -38.58 -20.43 27.28
CA SER A 18 -38.63 -19.06 26.75
C SER A 18 -37.41 -18.23 27.19
N LEU A 19 -36.95 -18.38 28.43
CA LEU A 19 -35.75 -17.69 28.92
C LEU A 19 -34.47 -18.17 28.21
N ILE A 20 -34.34 -19.48 27.97
CA ILE A 20 -33.19 -20.03 27.23
C ILE A 20 -33.19 -19.52 25.79
N THR A 21 -34.33 -19.56 25.11
CA THR A 21 -34.42 -19.12 23.70
C THR A 21 -34.13 -17.63 23.54
N LEU A 22 -34.65 -16.78 24.44
CA LEU A 22 -34.30 -15.36 24.48
C LEU A 22 -32.81 -15.11 24.74
N GLY A 23 -32.19 -15.88 25.64
CA GLY A 23 -30.76 -15.80 25.92
C GLY A 23 -29.91 -16.13 24.69
N LEU A 24 -30.24 -17.21 23.98
CA LEU A 24 -29.52 -17.61 22.76
C LEU A 24 -29.68 -16.60 21.63
N ILE A 25 -30.89 -16.06 21.44
CA ILE A 25 -31.14 -15.00 20.43
C ILE A 25 -30.34 -13.74 20.76
N SER A 26 -30.34 -13.31 22.03
CA SER A 26 -29.59 -12.13 22.49
C SER A 26 -28.09 -12.27 22.22
N VAL A 27 -27.50 -13.42 22.54
CA VAL A 27 -26.08 -13.72 22.28
C VAL A 27 -25.79 -13.72 20.77
N GLY A 28 -26.65 -14.33 19.96
CA GLY A 28 -26.51 -14.36 18.51
C GLY A 28 -26.58 -12.96 17.87
N LEU A 29 -27.54 -12.14 18.30
CA LEU A 29 -27.69 -10.76 17.83
C LEU A 29 -26.51 -9.88 18.27
N GLY A 30 -26.04 -10.04 19.52
CA GLY A 30 -24.87 -9.33 20.03
C GLY A 30 -23.59 -9.67 19.24
N LYS A 31 -23.37 -10.96 18.96
CA LYS A 31 -22.24 -11.40 18.12
C LYS A 31 -22.33 -10.84 16.71
N SER A 32 -23.50 -10.91 16.07
CA SER A 32 -23.68 -10.38 14.71
C SER A 32 -23.50 -8.86 14.64
N ALA A 33 -23.99 -8.12 15.63
CA ALA A 33 -23.79 -6.66 15.71
C ALA A 33 -22.31 -6.30 15.90
N LEU A 34 -21.59 -7.07 16.72
CA LEU A 34 -20.15 -6.90 16.92
C LEU A 34 -19.37 -7.19 15.63
N GLU A 35 -19.67 -8.29 14.95
CA GLU A 35 -19.04 -8.66 13.66
C GLU A 35 -19.29 -7.61 12.59
N LYS A 36 -20.53 -7.11 12.46
CA LYS A 36 -20.84 -6.01 11.53
C LYS A 36 -20.04 -4.75 11.83
N ARG A 37 -19.89 -4.40 13.10
CA ARG A 37 -19.12 -3.23 13.51
C ARG A 37 -17.63 -3.41 13.22
N ILE A 38 -17.06 -4.57 13.56
CA ILE A 38 -15.66 -4.90 13.28
C ILE A 38 -15.39 -4.83 11.77
N ASN A 39 -16.26 -5.41 10.94
CA ASN A 39 -16.10 -5.38 9.48
C ASN A 39 -16.20 -3.94 8.95
N SER A 40 -17.15 -3.15 9.44
CA SER A 40 -17.26 -1.74 9.05
C SER A 40 -16.02 -0.93 9.43
N ASP A 41 -15.48 -1.13 10.62
CA ASP A 41 -14.27 -0.44 11.08
C ASP A 41 -13.04 -0.86 10.24
N LEU A 42 -12.94 -2.16 9.90
CA LEU A 42 -11.90 -2.67 9.00
C LEU A 42 -12.02 -2.08 7.59
N ASP A 43 -13.22 -2.00 7.02
CA ASP A 43 -13.45 -1.41 5.70
C ASP A 43 -13.04 0.07 5.66
N ILE A 44 -13.32 0.82 6.73
CA ILE A 44 -12.88 2.23 6.87
C ILE A 44 -11.35 2.31 6.91
N ILE A 45 -10.68 1.43 7.67
CA ILE A 45 -9.22 1.40 7.76
C ILE A 45 -8.59 1.03 6.40
N VAL A 46 -9.13 0.02 5.73
CA VAL A 46 -8.65 -0.44 4.42
C VAL A 46 -8.81 0.68 3.38
N SER A 47 -9.98 1.30 3.29
CA SER A 47 -10.22 2.39 2.34
C SER A 47 -9.32 3.61 2.61
N PHE A 48 -9.13 3.98 3.89
CA PHE A 48 -8.21 5.06 4.25
C PHE A 48 -6.76 4.77 3.88
N ASN A 49 -6.30 3.53 4.11
CA ASN A 49 -4.95 3.11 3.73
C ASN A 49 -4.78 3.04 2.21
N GLN A 50 -5.79 2.54 1.49
CA GLN A 50 -5.78 2.51 0.04
C GLN A 50 -5.66 3.92 -0.54
N ASN A 51 -6.45 4.87 -0.06
CA ASN A 51 -6.37 6.27 -0.50
C ASN A 51 -4.99 6.90 -0.23
N LYS A 52 -4.35 6.56 0.89
CA LYS A 52 -2.98 7.01 1.18
C LYS A 52 -1.95 6.42 0.22
N ILE A 53 -2.08 5.13 -0.10
CA ILE A 53 -1.21 4.45 -1.06
C ILE A 53 -1.39 5.10 -2.44
N ASP A 54 -2.63 5.32 -2.87
CA ASP A 54 -2.94 5.92 -4.17
C ASP A 54 -2.39 7.35 -4.27
N ASP A 55 -2.45 8.15 -3.19
CA ASP A 55 -1.86 9.49 -3.12
C ASP A 55 -0.32 9.45 -3.21
N ILE A 56 0.34 8.51 -2.50
CA ILE A 56 1.79 8.31 -2.59
C ILE A 56 2.19 7.90 -4.01
N ILE A 57 1.49 6.94 -4.62
CA ILE A 57 1.74 6.48 -5.98
C ILE A 57 1.56 7.64 -6.96
N SER A 58 0.48 8.41 -6.85
CA SER A 58 0.20 9.55 -7.73
C SER A 58 1.28 10.62 -7.63
N LYS A 59 1.75 10.94 -6.42
CA LYS A 59 2.87 11.88 -6.20
C LYS A 59 4.17 11.38 -6.83
N ASN A 60 4.45 10.08 -6.72
CA ASN A 60 5.63 9.48 -7.30
C ASN A 60 5.56 9.49 -8.83
N ILE A 61 4.40 9.14 -9.43
CA ILE A 61 4.19 9.20 -10.88
C ILE A 61 4.39 10.62 -11.40
N ASN A 62 3.75 11.62 -10.78
CA ASN A 62 3.88 13.02 -11.18
C ASN A 62 5.34 13.49 -11.09
N SER A 63 6.09 13.00 -10.10
CA SER A 63 7.51 13.30 -9.94
C SER A 63 8.35 12.66 -11.05
N ILE A 64 8.11 11.38 -11.38
CA ILE A 64 8.76 10.67 -12.50
C ILE A 64 8.49 11.39 -13.83
N GLU A 65 7.25 11.77 -14.09
CA GLU A 65 6.88 12.52 -15.30
C GLU A 65 7.63 13.84 -15.35
N SER A 66 7.62 14.61 -14.26
CA SER A 66 8.34 15.89 -14.19
C SER A 66 9.85 15.72 -14.44
N ILE A 67 10.47 14.66 -13.92
CA ILE A 67 11.89 14.33 -14.14
C ILE A 67 12.14 13.95 -15.60
N SER A 68 11.26 13.14 -16.19
CA SER A 68 11.38 12.63 -17.55
C SER A 68 11.34 13.73 -18.62
N PHE A 69 10.66 14.84 -18.32
CA PHE A 69 10.60 16.02 -19.20
C PHE A 69 11.65 17.10 -18.88
N GLN A 70 12.59 16.86 -17.96
CA GLN A 70 13.67 17.81 -17.70
C GLN A 70 14.58 17.92 -18.92
N LYS A 71 14.85 19.17 -19.31
CA LYS A 71 15.65 19.48 -20.50
C LYS A 71 17.06 18.92 -20.38
N GLU A 72 17.66 18.94 -19.19
CA GLU A 72 18.97 18.37 -18.90
C GLU A 72 19.03 16.87 -19.20
N LEU A 73 17.95 16.15 -18.88
CA LEU A 73 17.83 14.72 -19.16
C LEU A 73 17.70 14.44 -20.65
N ILE A 74 16.77 15.14 -21.30
CA ILE A 74 16.52 15.00 -22.73
C ILE A 74 17.78 15.36 -23.51
N GLU A 75 18.45 16.46 -23.17
CA GLU A 75 19.69 16.85 -23.81
C GLU A 75 20.83 15.86 -23.54
N GLY A 76 20.94 15.33 -22.32
CA GLY A 76 21.91 14.28 -21.99
C GLY A 76 21.72 13.04 -22.84
N VAL A 77 20.49 12.53 -22.93
CA VAL A 77 20.16 11.29 -23.68
C VAL A 77 20.17 11.51 -25.20
N VAL A 78 19.76 12.69 -25.70
CA VAL A 78 19.63 12.96 -27.14
C VAL A 78 20.94 13.46 -27.77
N LYS A 79 21.82 14.18 -27.05
CA LYS A 79 23.11 14.70 -27.58
C LYS A 79 24.22 13.65 -27.71
N ASP A 80 23.86 12.39 -27.57
CA ASP A 80 24.68 11.19 -27.78
C ASP A 80 25.41 11.13 -29.15
N ASN A 81 25.07 12.00 -30.11
CA ASN A 81 25.82 12.11 -31.37
C ASN A 81 27.03 13.08 -31.34
N SER A 82 27.28 13.82 -30.25
CA SER A 82 28.35 14.85 -30.19
C SER A 82 29.29 14.79 -28.98
N LEU A 83 28.90 14.10 -27.91
CA LEU A 83 29.71 13.93 -26.71
C LEU A 83 30.33 12.53 -26.73
N GLY A 84 31.58 12.38 -26.31
CA GLY A 84 32.15 11.05 -26.11
C GLY A 84 31.35 10.29 -25.05
N HIS A 85 31.25 8.96 -25.20
CA HIS A 85 30.50 8.07 -24.29
C HIS A 85 30.81 8.33 -22.80
N ASP A 86 32.07 8.62 -22.48
CA ASP A 86 32.53 8.87 -21.10
C ASP A 86 31.99 10.19 -20.49
N GLU A 87 31.76 11.22 -21.32
CA GLU A 87 31.25 12.53 -20.89
C GLU A 87 29.73 12.50 -20.69
N LEU A 88 29.03 11.67 -21.48
CA LEU A 88 27.60 11.42 -21.37
C LEU A 88 27.26 10.64 -20.09
N VAL A 89 28.03 9.59 -19.82
CA VAL A 89 27.98 8.82 -18.57
C VAL A 89 28.21 9.73 -17.37
N HIS A 90 29.21 10.63 -17.40
CA HIS A 90 29.46 11.54 -16.28
C HIS A 90 28.29 12.51 -16.03
N ASN A 91 27.76 13.14 -17.07
CA ASN A 91 26.72 14.17 -16.94
C ASN A 91 25.35 13.59 -16.53
N ILE A 92 24.97 12.42 -17.05
CA ILE A 92 23.70 11.77 -16.73
C ILE A 92 23.81 11.02 -15.39
N GLU A 93 24.84 10.18 -15.24
CA GLU A 93 24.90 9.25 -14.11
C GLU A 93 25.30 9.94 -12.81
N LYS A 94 26.24 10.88 -12.85
CA LYS A 94 26.72 11.55 -11.64
C LYS A 94 25.99 12.82 -11.32
N ASP A 95 25.81 13.73 -12.28
CA ASP A 95 25.30 15.06 -11.96
C ASP A 95 23.77 15.13 -11.93
N PHE A 96 23.12 14.45 -12.88
CA PHE A 96 21.67 14.44 -12.95
C PHE A 96 21.04 13.50 -11.91
N PHE A 97 21.37 12.21 -11.93
CA PHE A 97 20.71 11.25 -11.04
C PHE A 97 20.96 11.51 -9.55
N PHE A 98 22.18 11.86 -9.13
CA PHE A 98 22.42 12.17 -7.71
C PHE A 98 21.67 13.40 -7.24
N LYS A 99 21.53 14.42 -8.10
CA LYS A 99 20.76 15.62 -7.77
C LYS A 99 19.28 15.28 -7.60
N ILE A 100 18.73 14.45 -8.47
CA ILE A 100 17.34 14.00 -8.40
C ILE A 100 17.10 13.09 -7.19
N LEU A 101 17.96 12.10 -6.91
CA LEU A 101 17.87 11.23 -5.72
C LEU A 101 17.87 12.05 -4.42
N LYS A 102 18.74 13.06 -4.32
CA LYS A 102 18.77 13.95 -3.14
C LYS A 102 17.48 14.76 -2.96
N GLN A 103 16.82 15.10 -4.06
CA GLN A 103 15.56 15.85 -4.03
C GLN A 103 14.33 14.96 -3.85
N GLN A 104 14.47 13.66 -4.11
CA GLN A 104 13.38 12.68 -4.10
C GLN A 104 13.72 11.50 -3.18
N PRO A 105 13.78 11.70 -1.84
CA PRO A 105 14.21 10.67 -0.88
C PRO A 105 13.28 9.45 -0.79
N GLY A 106 12.12 9.47 -1.47
CA GLY A 106 11.22 8.34 -1.59
C GLY A 106 11.63 7.31 -2.64
N PHE A 107 12.67 7.59 -3.45
CA PHE A 107 13.17 6.70 -4.49
C PHE A 107 14.50 6.08 -4.06
N LEU A 108 14.60 4.76 -4.22
CA LEU A 108 15.84 4.02 -3.94
C LEU A 108 16.85 4.16 -5.08
N GLU A 109 16.37 4.13 -6.32
CA GLU A 109 17.17 4.11 -7.53
C GLU A 109 16.37 4.70 -8.71
N PHE A 110 17.08 5.33 -9.65
CA PHE A 110 16.58 5.73 -10.96
C PHE A 110 17.39 5.01 -12.05
N PHE A 111 16.71 4.68 -13.14
CA PHE A 111 17.37 4.16 -14.33
C PHE A 111 16.83 4.85 -15.59
N ILE A 112 17.65 4.91 -16.63
CA ILE A 112 17.27 5.36 -17.97
C ILE A 112 17.70 4.29 -18.95
N LEU A 113 16.81 3.99 -19.90
CA LEU A 113 17.14 3.21 -21.07
C LEU A 113 17.40 4.18 -22.23
N ASP A 114 18.61 4.17 -22.77
CA ASP A 114 18.95 5.00 -23.93
C ASP A 114 18.36 4.44 -25.24
N LYS A 115 18.59 5.15 -26.35
CA LYS A 115 18.08 4.74 -27.68
C LYS A 115 18.82 3.51 -28.26
N GLN A 116 19.97 3.13 -27.70
CA GLN A 116 20.74 1.94 -28.05
C GLN A 116 20.38 0.72 -27.19
N GLY A 117 19.54 0.91 -26.16
CA GLY A 117 19.17 -0.13 -25.20
C GLY A 117 20.16 -0.30 -24.05
N VAL A 118 21.08 0.65 -23.83
CA VAL A 118 21.96 0.70 -22.66
C VAL A 118 21.19 1.25 -21.47
N VAL A 119 21.39 0.62 -20.31
CA VAL A 119 20.79 1.04 -19.05
C VAL A 119 21.80 1.88 -18.27
N HIS A 120 21.41 3.10 -17.93
CA HIS A 120 22.14 4.00 -17.04
C HIS A 120 21.48 4.00 -15.67
N LEU A 121 22.24 3.70 -14.62
CA LEU A 121 21.74 3.56 -13.25
C LEU A 121 22.22 4.72 -12.38
N SER A 122 21.39 5.17 -11.45
CA SER A 122 21.72 6.22 -10.49
C SER A 122 22.66 5.77 -9.37
N THR A 123 22.88 4.47 -9.21
CA THR A 123 23.80 3.96 -8.20
C THR A 123 25.23 4.12 -8.66
N GLU A 124 26.09 4.64 -7.79
CA GLU A 124 27.53 4.44 -7.95
C GLU A 124 27.80 2.92 -8.11
N LYS A 125 28.60 2.55 -9.11
CA LYS A 125 29.26 1.22 -9.19
C LYS A 125 30.05 0.85 -7.92
N SER A 126 30.06 1.66 -6.87
CA SER A 126 30.74 1.41 -5.59
C SER A 126 29.99 0.44 -4.67
N ASN A 127 28.74 0.07 -4.96
CA ASN A 127 27.97 -0.89 -4.16
C ASN A 127 27.70 -2.24 -4.87
N GLU A 128 28.58 -2.67 -5.77
CA GLU A 128 28.80 -4.11 -5.96
C GLU A 128 29.31 -4.70 -4.63
N GLY A 129 28.42 -4.98 -3.66
CA GLY A 129 28.81 -5.76 -2.48
C GLY A 129 28.20 -5.47 -1.12
N ILE A 130 27.11 -4.71 -0.96
CA ILE A 130 26.41 -4.69 0.34
C ILE A 130 24.91 -4.93 0.15
N PHE A 131 24.57 -6.21 0.03
CA PHE A 131 23.27 -6.71 0.47
C PHE A 131 23.15 -6.49 1.98
N TYR A 132 22.18 -5.70 2.42
CA TYR A 132 21.70 -5.80 3.80
C TYR A 132 20.83 -7.06 3.89
N GLY A 133 21.42 -8.14 4.42
CA GLY A 133 20.68 -9.23 5.03
C GLY A 133 20.12 -8.82 6.40
#